data_AF-A0A820UW53-F1
#
_entry.id   AF-A0A820UW53-F1
#
_cell.length_a   1.000
_cell.length_b   1.000
_cell.length_c   1.000
_cell.angle_alpha   90.00
_cell.angle_beta   90.00
_cell.angle_gamma   90.00
#
_symmetry.space_group_name_H-M   'P 1'
#
loop_
_entity.id
_entity.type
_entity.pdbx_description
1 polymer ?
#
loop_
_entity_poly.entity_id
_entity_poly.type
_entity_poly.pdbx_seq_one_letter_code
_entity_poly.pdbx_strand_id
1 'polypeptide(L)'
;LTRTIVDPENSSVLIEGVLFRCRYLGSTQLLAEGNPTKASRMMQAQEAVGRIKAPQGESQPSVEVDLFISTEKIMVLNTDLQDILMDHSLRSISYIGK
;
A
#
# COMPACT_ATOMS: atom_id res chain seq x y z
N LEU A 1 -15.29 8.03 10.38
CA LEU A 1 -14.55 9.24 10.82
C LEU A 1 -13.51 9.58 9.75
N THR A 2 -13.93 10.20 8.65
CA THR A 2 -13.00 10.67 7.61
C THR A 2 -12.51 12.03 8.06
N ARG A 3 -11.39 12.08 8.80
CA ARG A 3 -10.78 13.37 9.16
C ARG A 3 -10.18 13.97 7.88
N THR A 4 -10.76 15.06 7.41
CA THR A 4 -10.15 15.91 6.39
C THR A 4 -8.75 16.30 6.87
N ILE A 5 -7.72 16.01 6.08
CA ILE A 5 -6.36 16.45 6.38
C ILE A 5 -6.37 17.99 6.32
N VAL A 6 -6.40 18.62 7.49
CA VAL A 6 -6.55 20.08 7.64
C VAL A 6 -5.25 20.81 7.23
N ASP A 7 -4.13 20.10 7.25
CA ASP A 7 -2.84 20.56 6.77
C ASP A 7 -1.99 19.36 6.29
N PRO A 8 -1.88 19.12 4.97
CA PRO A 8 -1.10 18.00 4.44
C PRO A 8 0.41 18.17 4.62
N GLU A 9 0.91 19.38 4.89
CA GLU A 9 2.33 19.65 5.14
C GLU A 9 2.71 19.44 6.62
N ASN A 10 1.72 19.38 7.52
CA ASN A 10 1.97 19.09 8.92
C ASN A 10 2.32 17.61 9.12
N SER A 11 3.61 17.30 9.22
CA SER A 11 4.11 15.94 9.47
C SER A 11 3.55 15.25 10.73
N SER A 12 3.02 15.99 11.71
CA SER A 12 2.41 15.39 12.91
C SER A 12 1.15 14.59 12.60
N VAL A 13 0.48 14.83 11.47
CA VAL A 13 -0.70 14.06 11.04
C VAL A 13 -0.39 12.58 10.85
N LEU A 14 0.86 12.23 10.53
CA LEU A 14 1.29 10.84 10.38
C LEU A 14 1.56 10.16 11.73
N ILE A 15 1.67 10.92 12.83
CA ILE A 15 1.80 10.34 14.18
C ILE A 15 0.45 9.73 14.60
N GLU A 16 -0.65 10.46 14.40
CA GLU A 16 -2.01 9.93 14.61
C GLU A 16 -2.42 8.94 13.51
N GLY A 17 -1.86 9.13 12.32
CA GLY A 17 -2.12 8.33 11.14
C GLY A 17 -3.26 8.88 10.29
N VAL A 18 -3.24 8.50 9.01
CA VAL A 18 -4.15 8.98 7.98
C VAL A 18 -4.76 7.81 7.22
N LEU A 19 -6.02 7.98 6.77
CA LEU A 19 -6.73 6.99 5.98
C LEU A 19 -6.89 7.48 4.53
N PHE A 20 -6.53 6.63 3.58
CA PHE A 20 -6.75 6.86 2.16
C PHE A 20 -7.65 5.78 1.60
N ARG A 21 -8.74 6.17 0.94
CA ARG A 21 -9.57 5.21 0.22
C ARG A 21 -8.88 4.80 -1.07
N CYS A 22 -8.70 3.50 -1.28
CA CYS A 22 -8.08 2.97 -2.48
C CYS A 22 -8.67 1.62 -2.89
N ARG A 23 -8.14 1.06 -3.99
CA ARG A 23 -8.50 -0.27 -4.48
C ARG A 23 -7.32 -1.20 -4.35
N TYR A 24 -7.51 -2.27 -3.61
CA TYR A 24 -6.54 -3.36 -3.52
C TYR A 24 -6.71 -4.29 -4.72
N LEU A 25 -5.65 -4.47 -5.50
CA LEU A 25 -5.67 -5.27 -6.73
C LEU A 25 -5.15 -6.71 -6.53
N GLY A 26 -4.47 -6.97 -5.42
CA GLY A 26 -3.80 -8.25 -5.15
C GLY A 26 -2.38 -8.09 -4.63
N SER A 27 -1.76 -9.22 -4.29
CA SER A 27 -0.38 -9.32 -3.83
C SER A 27 0.33 -10.46 -4.55
N THR A 28 1.64 -10.35 -4.72
CA THR A 28 2.50 -11.44 -5.19
C THR A 28 3.78 -11.48 -4.36
N GLN A 29 4.32 -12.68 -4.16
CA GLN A 29 5.65 -12.84 -3.59
C GLN A 29 6.69 -12.83 -4.70
N LEU A 30 7.81 -12.16 -4.45
CA LEU A 30 8.97 -12.11 -5.34
C LEU A 30 10.22 -12.47 -4.56
N LEU A 31 11.17 -13.10 -5.24
CA LEU A 31 12.50 -13.30 -4.67
C LEU A 31 13.30 -12.00 -4.79
N ALA A 32 14.02 -11.65 -3.72
CA ALA A 32 14.95 -10.53 -3.71
C ALA A 32 16.35 -11.04 -3.47
N GLU A 33 17.25 -10.77 -4.41
CA GLU A 33 18.65 -11.17 -4.32
C GLU A 33 19.48 -10.14 -3.55
N GLY A 34 20.37 -10.63 -2.68
CA GLY A 34 21.47 -9.86 -2.07
C GLY A 34 21.05 -8.53 -1.46
N ASN A 35 21.84 -7.48 -1.75
CA ASN A 35 21.61 -6.12 -1.29
C ASN A 35 20.71 -5.35 -2.27
N PRO A 36 19.45 -5.04 -1.91
CA PRO A 36 18.54 -4.35 -2.82
C PRO A 36 19.00 -2.91 -3.08
N THR A 37 18.96 -2.50 -4.34
CA THR A 37 19.16 -1.10 -4.77
C THR A 37 17.82 -0.47 -5.11
N LYS A 38 17.76 0.87 -5.21
CA LYS A 38 16.55 1.56 -5.69
C LYS A 38 16.11 1.05 -7.08
N ALA A 39 17.06 0.78 -7.97
CA ALA A 39 16.78 0.27 -9.30
C ALA A 39 16.23 -1.16 -9.27
N SER A 40 16.83 -2.05 -8.46
CA SER A 40 16.31 -3.43 -8.34
C SER A 40 14.93 -3.47 -7.70
N ARG A 41 14.67 -2.62 -6.69
CA ARG A 41 13.33 -2.46 -6.11
C ARG A 41 12.30 -1.95 -7.11
N MET A 42 12.68 -1.02 -7.99
CA MET A 42 11.80 -0.51 -9.04
C MET A 42 11.46 -1.60 -10.06
N MET A 43 12.44 -2.41 -10.48
CA MET A 43 12.19 -3.55 -11.38
C MET A 43 11.27 -4.59 -10.72
N GLN A 44 11.51 -4.94 -9.45
CA GLN A 44 10.64 -5.83 -8.69
C GLN A 44 9.21 -5.30 -8.57
N ALA A 45 9.04 -4.01 -8.31
CA ALA A 45 7.71 -3.39 -8.25
C ALA A 45 6.98 -3.47 -9.60
N GLN A 46 7.69 -3.24 -10.72
CA GLN A 46 7.13 -3.37 -12.06
C GLN A 46 6.74 -4.83 -12.37
N GLU A 47 7.57 -5.80 -12.00
CA GLU A 47 7.25 -7.21 -12.13
C GLU A 47 6.02 -7.59 -11.30
N ALA A 48 5.94 -7.13 -10.05
CA ALA A 48 4.80 -7.37 -9.18
C ALA A 48 3.51 -6.83 -9.79
N VAL A 49 3.55 -5.59 -10.32
CA VAL A 49 2.42 -4.98 -11.03
C VAL A 49 2.03 -5.78 -12.27
N GLY A 50 3.01 -6.28 -13.03
CA GLY A 50 2.76 -7.13 -14.19
C GLY A 50 2.05 -8.44 -13.85
N ARG A 51 2.35 -9.04 -12.69
CA ARG A 51 1.70 -10.29 -12.23
C ARG A 51 0.27 -10.09 -11.73
N ILE A 52 -0.07 -8.92 -11.19
CA ILE A 52 -1.40 -8.64 -10.61
C ILE A 52 -2.37 -7.96 -11.60
N LYS A 53 -1.84 -7.31 -12.65
CA LYS A 53 -2.68 -6.62 -13.62
C LYS A 53 -3.43 -7.63 -14.50
N ALA A 54 -4.71 -7.38 -14.69
CA ALA A 54 -5.53 -8.13 -15.63
C ALA A 54 -5.06 -7.90 -17.08
N PRO A 55 -5.23 -8.89 -17.97
CA PRO A 55 -4.95 -8.74 -19.40
C PRO A 55 -5.72 -7.58 -20.03
N GLN A 56 -5.20 -7.08 -21.16
CA GLN A 56 -5.87 -6.00 -21.89
C GLN A 56 -7.26 -6.44 -22.37
N GLY A 57 -8.27 -5.62 -22.08
CA GLY A 57 -9.66 -5.91 -22.44
C GLY A 57 -10.43 -6.69 -21.37
N GLU A 58 -9.77 -7.15 -20.31
CA GLU A 58 -10.41 -7.76 -19.15
C GLU A 58 -10.66 -6.75 -18.03
N SER A 59 -11.68 -7.00 -17.22
CA SER A 59 -11.94 -6.20 -16.02
C SER A 59 -10.92 -6.53 -14.94
N GLN A 60 -10.27 -5.50 -14.37
CA GLN A 60 -9.33 -5.67 -13.25
C GLN A 60 -10.08 -6.07 -11.97
N PRO A 61 -9.83 -7.25 -11.40
CA PRO A 61 -10.35 -7.60 -10.08
C PRO A 61 -9.78 -6.64 -9.03
N SER A 62 -10.65 -6.12 -8.17
CA SER A 62 -10.26 -5.22 -7.09
C SER A 62 -11.28 -5.20 -5.96
N VAL A 63 -10.84 -4.79 -4.78
CA VAL A 63 -11.68 -4.58 -3.59
C VAL A 63 -11.43 -3.18 -3.05
N GLU A 64 -12.49 -2.46 -2.66
CA GLU A 64 -12.37 -1.15 -2.01
C GLU A 64 -11.89 -1.32 -0.56
N VAL A 65 -10.81 -0.64 -0.23
CA VAL A 65 -10.17 -0.70 1.09
C VAL A 65 -9.83 0.70 1.57
N ASP A 66 -9.67 0.84 2.88
CA ASP A 66 -9.06 2.02 3.47
C ASP A 66 -7.61 1.69 3.88
N LEU A 67 -6.65 2.44 3.32
CA LEU A 67 -5.22 2.34 3.61
C LEU A 67 -4.87 3.29 4.74
N PHE A 68 -4.55 2.73 5.90
CA PHE A 68 -4.04 3.48 7.04
C PHE A 68 -2.51 3.62 6.94
N ILE A 69 -2.00 4.83 7.07
CA ILE A 69 -0.56 5.13 7.06
C ILE A 69 -0.21 5.94 8.31
N SER A 70 0.79 5.50 9.06
CA SER A 70 1.35 6.20 10.21
C SER A 70 2.87 6.07 10.26
N THR A 71 3.50 6.75 11.21
CA THR A 71 4.93 6.59 11.51
C THR A 71 5.27 5.23 12.13
N GLU A 72 4.29 4.45 12.57
CA GLU A 72 4.50 3.14 13.21
C GLU A 72 4.17 1.95 12.30
N LYS A 73 3.11 2.08 11.50
CA LYS A 73 2.53 0.99 10.71
C LYS A 73 1.79 1.46 9.47
N ILE A 74 1.65 0.53 8.53
CA ILE A 74 0.74 0.61 7.38
C ILE A 74 -0.25 -0.54 7.51
N MET A 75 -1.55 -0.23 7.42
CA MET A 75 -2.60 -1.24 7.49
C MET A 75 -3.55 -1.13 6.31
N VAL A 76 -4.08 -2.27 5.87
CA VAL A 76 -5.15 -2.34 4.88
C VAL A 76 -6.41 -2.79 5.62
N LEU A 77 -7.44 -1.96 5.57
CA LEU A 77 -8.71 -2.19 6.27
C LEU A 77 -9.81 -2.46 5.25
N ASN A 78 -10.71 -3.39 5.58
CA ASN A 78 -11.96 -3.53 4.86
C ASN A 78 -12.81 -2.25 5.09
N THR A 79 -13.28 -1.63 4.01
CA THR A 79 -14.01 -0.35 4.08
C THR A 79 -15.31 -0.44 4.87
N ASP A 80 -16.02 -1.58 4.78
CA ASP A 80 -17.37 -1.73 5.32
C ASP A 80 -17.35 -2.29 6.74
N LEU A 81 -16.51 -3.31 6.98
CA LEU A 81 -16.45 -4.03 8.25
C LEU A 81 -15.40 -3.47 9.21
N GLN A 82 -14.49 -2.63 8.71
CA GLN A 82 -13.31 -2.14 9.43
C GLN A 82 -12.37 -3.24 9.95
N ASP A 83 -12.50 -4.46 9.40
CA ASP A 83 -11.61 -5.57 9.68
C ASP A 83 -10.21 -5.31 9.11
N ILE A 84 -9.19 -5.73 9.86
CA ILE A 84 -7.80 -5.63 9.47
C ILE A 84 -7.48 -6.75 8.49
N LEU A 85 -7.23 -6.41 7.23
CA LEU A 85 -6.82 -7.35 6.19
C LEU A 85 -5.31 -7.55 6.19
N MET A 86 -4.55 -6.48 6.46
CA MET A 86 -3.10 -6.49 6.55
C MET A 86 -2.63 -5.51 7.61
N ASP A 87 -1.64 -5.89 8.42
CA ASP A 87 -0.98 -5.04 9.42
C ASP A 87 0.53 -5.22 9.33
N HIS A 88 1.23 -4.20 8.86
CA HIS A 88 2.67 -4.19 8.72
C HIS A 88 3.27 -3.02 9.48
N SER A 89 4.25 -3.30 10.36
CA SER A 89 5.09 -2.24 10.93
C SER A 89 5.79 -1.47 9.80
N LEU A 90 5.86 -0.15 9.90
CA LEU A 90 6.54 0.69 8.91
C LEU A 90 8.01 0.27 8.70
N ARG A 91 8.65 -0.28 9.74
CA ARG A 91 10.04 -0.80 9.68
C ARG A 91 10.21 -1.98 8.72
N SER A 92 9.12 -2.70 8.42
CA SER A 92 9.12 -3.83 7.48
C SER A 92 8.92 -3.38 6.02
N ILE A 93 8.47 -2.14 5.80
CA ILE A 93 8.22 -1.58 4.48
C ILE A 93 9.53 -1.04 3.92
N SER A 94 10.06 -1.71 2.89
CA SER A 94 11.39 -1.40 2.35
C SER A 94 11.39 -0.54 1.09
N TYR A 95 10.23 -0.41 0.41
CA TYR A 95 10.10 0.36 -0.82
C TYR A 95 8.63 0.70 -1.10
N ILE A 96 8.38 1.92 -1.60
CA ILE A 96 7.10 2.36 -2.15
C ILE A 96 7.39 2.92 -3.54
N GLY A 97 6.70 2.40 -4.55
CA GLY A 97 6.79 2.88 -5.94
C GLY A 97 5.84 4.05 -6.20
N LYS A 98 6.18 4.89 -7.17
CA LYS A 98 5.28 5.89 -7.76
C LYS A 98 4.86 5.46 -9.15
#